data_AF-A0A4R2PWQ2-F1
#
_entry.id   AF-A0A4R2PWQ2-F1
#
_cell.length_a   1.000
_cell.length_b   1.000
_cell.length_c   1.000
_cell.angle_alpha   90.00
_cell.angle_beta   90.00
_cell.angle_gamma   90.00
#
_symmetry.space_group_name_H-M   'P 1'
#
loop_
_entity.id
_entity.type
_entity.pdbx_description
1 polymer ?
#
loop_
_entity_poly.entity_id
_entity_poly.type
_entity_poly.pdbx_seq_one_letter_code
_entity_poly.pdbx_strand_id
1 'polypeptide(L)'
;MAPHEVDTLLEALHPVRLPPEAAGGLPAEALAALGIGLLLAAALAPVLRGLTARPRKIAAPETGTEEDRIALLHALKRERPAQFAALRPTLYAPGGLPSAERLRAMLRGKPRP
;
A
#
# COMPACT_ATOMS: atom_id res chain seq x y z
N MET A 1 -10.38 29.67 -54.63
CA MET A 1 -9.47 28.83 -53.83
C MET A 1 -8.57 28.14 -54.82
N ALA A 2 -7.37 28.68 -55.01
CA ALA A 2 -6.48 28.27 -56.09
C ALA A 2 -5.73 26.99 -55.68
N PRO A 3 -5.52 26.03 -56.58
CA PRO A 3 -4.87 24.74 -56.25
C PRO A 3 -3.48 24.92 -55.60
N HIS A 4 -2.79 26.03 -55.88
CA HIS A 4 -1.49 26.37 -55.32
C HIS A 4 -1.49 26.76 -53.83
N GLU A 5 -2.64 27.16 -53.28
CA GLU A 5 -2.78 27.46 -51.83
C GLU A 5 -2.73 26.18 -50.99
N VAL A 6 -3.19 25.05 -51.52
CA VAL A 6 -3.19 23.77 -50.81
C VAL A 6 -1.77 23.19 -50.77
N ASP A 7 -1.03 23.30 -51.87
CA ASP A 7 0.36 22.84 -51.97
C ASP A 7 1.27 23.62 -51.01
N THR A 8 1.10 24.95 -50.95
CA THR A 8 1.86 25.81 -50.03
C THR A 8 1.52 25.58 -48.56
N LEU A 9 0.26 25.26 -48.24
CA LEU A 9 -0.15 24.86 -46.89
C LEU A 9 0.43 23.50 -46.47
N LEU A 10 0.50 22.54 -47.39
CA LEU A 10 1.11 21.22 -47.15
C LEU A 10 2.64 21.31 -46.98
N GLU A 11 3.29 22.19 -47.74
CA GLU A 11 4.74 22.41 -47.67
C GLU A 11 5.13 23.13 -46.36
N ALA A 12 4.30 24.04 -45.87
CA ALA A 12 4.46 24.69 -44.56
C ALA A 12 4.28 23.73 -43.36
N LEU A 13 3.57 22.61 -43.53
CA LEU A 13 3.45 21.54 -42.52
C LEU A 13 4.66 20.60 -42.51
N HIS A 14 5.53 20.67 -43.53
CA HIS A 14 6.63 19.75 -43.73
C HIS A 14 8.02 20.23 -43.21
N PRO A 15 8.12 20.93 -42.06
CA PRO A 15 9.40 20.94 -41.33
C PRO A 15 9.24 20.64 -39.84
N VAL A 16 8.49 19.59 -39.47
CA VAL A 16 8.69 18.94 -38.14
C VAL A 16 9.40 17.61 -38.34
N ARG A 17 10.49 17.65 -39.12
CA ARG A 17 11.53 16.63 -39.01
C ARG A 17 12.41 17.07 -37.85
N LEU A 18 12.20 16.47 -36.68
CA LEU A 18 13.16 16.60 -35.59
C LEU A 18 14.52 16.14 -36.11
N PRO A 19 15.60 16.92 -35.92
CA PRO A 19 16.94 16.44 -36.27
C PRO A 19 17.16 15.09 -35.57
N PRO A 20 17.85 14.13 -36.22
CA PRO A 20 18.11 12.83 -35.61
C PRO A 20 18.86 12.95 -34.27
N GLU A 21 19.60 14.05 -34.07
CA GLU A 21 20.25 14.40 -32.80
C GLU A 21 19.29 14.93 -31.71
N ALA A 22 18.07 15.32 -32.06
CA ALA A 22 17.05 15.81 -31.13
C ALA A 22 16.12 14.70 -30.58
N ALA A 23 16.17 13.50 -31.17
CA ALA A 23 15.69 12.32 -30.46
C ALA A 23 16.61 12.15 -29.26
N GLY A 24 16.10 12.34 -28.04
CA GLY A 24 16.88 12.45 -26.80
C GLY A 24 17.72 11.22 -26.38
N GLY A 25 18.06 10.36 -27.33
CA GLY A 25 19.01 9.27 -27.23
C GLY A 25 18.68 8.27 -26.15
N LEU A 26 19.71 7.56 -25.70
CA LEU A 26 19.63 6.61 -24.60
C LEU A 26 18.91 7.13 -23.33
N PRO A 27 19.13 8.39 -22.84
CA PRO A 27 18.43 8.82 -21.64
C PRO A 27 16.92 9.03 -21.87
N ALA A 28 16.49 9.46 -23.06
CA ALA A 28 15.07 9.56 -23.39
C ALA A 28 14.42 8.18 -23.48
N GLU A 29 15.10 7.20 -24.08
CA GLU A 29 14.64 5.82 -24.13
C GLU A 29 14.52 5.19 -22.73
N ALA A 30 15.51 5.43 -21.86
CA ALA A 30 15.48 4.95 -20.48
C ALA A 30 14.31 5.56 -19.68
N LEU A 31 14.08 6.87 -19.84
CA LEU A 31 12.95 7.55 -19.21
C LEU A 31 11.61 7.07 -19.77
N ALA A 32 11.51 6.82 -21.07
CA ALA A 32 10.32 6.27 -21.70
C ALA A 32 10.03 4.85 -21.18
N ALA A 33 11.04 3.98 -21.14
CA ALA A 33 10.92 2.63 -20.59
C ALA A 33 10.48 2.65 -19.12
N LEU A 34 11.05 3.54 -18.31
CA LEU A 34 10.67 3.73 -16.91
C LEU A 34 9.23 4.22 -16.77
N GLY A 35 8.82 5.21 -17.58
CA GLY A 35 7.45 5.71 -17.62
C GLY A 35 6.44 4.63 -17.98
N ILE A 36 6.73 3.82 -19.00
CA ILE A 36 5.90 2.69 -19.42
C ILE A 36 5.83 1.63 -18.32
N GLY A 37 6.96 1.29 -17.70
CA GLY A 37 7.02 0.33 -16.59
C GLY A 37 6.18 0.78 -15.39
N LEU A 38 6.27 2.06 -15.01
CA LEU A 38 5.47 2.63 -13.94
C LEU A 38 3.98 2.65 -14.28
N LEU A 39 3.62 2.99 -15.53
CA LEU A 39 2.24 2.96 -16.00
C LEU A 39 1.67 1.55 -15.92
N LEU A 40 2.43 0.55 -16.38
CA LEU A 40 2.04 -0.86 -16.30
C LEU A 40 1.85 -1.30 -14.84
N ALA A 41 2.81 -0.96 -13.97
CA ALA A 41 2.74 -1.30 -12.55
C ALA A 41 1.51 -0.67 -11.89
N ALA A 42 1.22 0.61 -12.17
CA ALA A 42 0.04 1.30 -11.67
C ALA A 42 -1.27 0.69 -12.19
N ALA A 43 -1.29 0.18 -13.43
CA ALA A 43 -2.45 -0.51 -14.01
C ALA A 43 -2.64 -1.92 -13.45
N LEU A 44 -1.55 -2.67 -13.22
CA LEU A 44 -1.57 -4.04 -12.71
C LEU A 44 -1.84 -4.12 -11.21
N ALA A 45 -1.35 -3.16 -10.42
CA ALA A 45 -1.54 -3.13 -8.97
C ALA A 45 -3.01 -3.24 -8.52
N PRO A 46 -3.99 -2.49 -9.06
CA PRO A 46 -5.39 -2.63 -8.67
C PRO A 46 -6.01 -3.96 -9.14
N VAL A 47 -5.60 -4.48 -10.29
CA VAL A 47 -6.07 -5.79 -10.80
C VAL A 47 -5.59 -6.91 -9.88
N LEU A 48 -4.30 -6.92 -9.56
CA LEU A 48 -3.71 -7.85 -8.62
C LEU A 48 -4.31 -7.68 -7.24
N ARG A 49 -4.54 -6.45 -6.77
CA ARG A 49 -5.23 -6.20 -5.50
C ARG A 49 -6.66 -6.74 -5.54
N GLY A 50 -7.40 -6.62 -6.63
CA GLY A 50 -8.74 -7.19 -6.76
C GLY A 50 -8.75 -8.73 -6.72
N LEU A 51 -7.75 -9.36 -7.34
CA LEU A 51 -7.62 -10.83 -7.37
C LEU A 51 -7.03 -11.41 -6.07
N THR A 52 -6.13 -10.68 -5.41
CA THR A 52 -5.44 -11.13 -4.19
C THR A 52 -6.07 -10.61 -2.90
N ALA A 53 -6.92 -9.58 -2.96
CA ALA A 53 -7.80 -9.19 -1.86
C ALA A 53 -8.92 -10.22 -1.74
N ARG A 54 -8.54 -11.44 -1.36
CA ARG A 54 -9.46 -12.34 -0.70
C ARG A 54 -9.92 -11.59 0.55
N PRO A 55 -11.22 -11.29 0.71
CA PRO A 55 -11.70 -10.78 1.98
C PRO A 55 -11.25 -11.79 3.02
N ARG A 56 -10.39 -11.37 3.95
CA ARG A 56 -10.08 -12.15 5.15
C ARG A 56 -11.43 -12.27 5.84
N LYS A 57 -12.16 -13.35 5.55
CA LYS A 57 -13.37 -13.71 6.29
C LYS A 57 -12.90 -13.72 7.73
N ILE A 58 -13.36 -12.73 8.49
CA ILE A 58 -13.24 -12.72 9.93
C ILE A 58 -14.19 -13.82 10.40
N ALA A 59 -13.83 -15.08 10.15
CA ALA A 59 -14.28 -16.16 10.97
C ALA A 59 -13.62 -15.86 12.31
N ALA A 60 -14.43 -15.46 13.29
CA ALA A 60 -13.95 -15.28 14.65
C ALA A 60 -13.24 -16.58 15.06
N PRO A 61 -11.90 -16.58 15.19
CA PRO A 61 -11.25 -17.69 15.83
C PRO A 61 -11.49 -17.46 17.32
N GLU A 62 -12.22 -18.38 17.94
CA GLU A 62 -12.33 -18.48 19.40
C GLU A 62 -10.94 -18.64 20.08
N THR A 63 -9.88 -18.78 19.30
CA THR A 63 -8.48 -18.72 19.72
C THR A 63 -7.68 -17.82 18.77
N GLY A 64 -7.67 -16.51 19.05
CA GLY A 64 -6.78 -15.57 18.34
C GLY A 64 -5.34 -16.07 18.31
N THR A 65 -4.69 -15.94 17.15
CA THR A 65 -3.31 -16.40 16.94
C THR A 65 -2.37 -15.71 17.91
N GLU A 66 -1.18 -16.27 18.13
CA GLU A 66 -0.18 -15.65 19.00
C GLU A 66 0.18 -14.24 18.54
N GLU A 67 0.25 -14.03 17.22
CA GLU A 67 0.43 -12.74 16.57
C GLU A 67 -0.67 -11.73 16.94
N ASP A 68 -1.94 -12.16 16.97
CA ASP A 68 -3.06 -11.32 17.39
C ASP A 68 -2.92 -10.91 18.87
N ARG A 69 -2.45 -11.82 19.73
CA ARG A 69 -2.23 -11.53 21.17
C ARG A 69 -1.10 -10.53 21.37
N ILE A 70 -0.02 -10.65 20.61
CA ILE A 70 1.10 -9.70 20.61
C ILE A 70 0.63 -8.32 20.14
N ALA A 71 -0.15 -8.25 19.06
CA ALA A 71 -0.71 -6.98 18.57
C ALA A 71 -1.62 -6.31 19.62
N LEU A 72 -2.44 -7.09 20.33
CA LEU A 72 -3.29 -6.60 21.42
C LEU A 72 -2.48 -6.12 22.64
N LEU A 73 -1.36 -6.76 22.95
CA LEU A 73 -0.43 -6.31 24.00
C LEU A 73 0.22 -4.97 23.64
N HIS A 74 0.62 -4.78 22.38
CA HIS A 74 1.13 -3.49 21.89
C HIS A 74 0.07 -2.39 21.97
N ALA A 75 -1.17 -2.68 21.60
CA ALA A 75 -2.29 -1.74 21.74
C ALA A 75 -2.53 -1.37 23.22
N LEU A 76 -2.52 -2.37 24.12
CA LEU A 76 -2.71 -2.16 25.56
C LEU A 76 -1.58 -1.32 26.17
N LYS A 77 -0.32 -1.55 25.76
CA LYS A 77 0.84 -0.74 26.19
C LYS A 77 0.69 0.73 25.82
N ARG A 78 0.15 1.02 24.62
CA ARG A 78 -0.04 2.39 24.11
C ARG A 78 -1.22 3.10 24.76
N GLU A 79 -2.34 2.40 24.91
CA GLU A 79 -3.60 3.02 25.32
C GLU A 79 -3.79 2.98 26.85
N ARG A 80 -3.23 1.98 27.54
CA ARG A 80 -3.42 1.75 28.98
C ARG A 80 -2.15 1.22 29.66
N PRO A 81 -1.11 2.05 29.78
CA PRO A 81 0.19 1.63 30.30
C PRO A 81 0.12 1.09 31.74
N ALA A 82 -0.78 1.62 32.59
CA ALA A 82 -0.97 1.15 33.96
C ALA A 82 -1.48 -0.31 34.03
N GLN A 83 -2.42 -0.68 33.16
CA GLN A 83 -2.95 -2.04 33.09
C GLN A 83 -1.93 -3.01 32.47
N PHE A 84 -1.14 -2.52 31.51
CA PHE A 84 -0.03 -3.28 30.95
C PHE A 84 1.06 -3.57 32.00
N ALA A 85 1.40 -2.58 32.84
CA ALA A 85 2.40 -2.76 33.91
C ALA A 85 2.01 -3.87 34.90
N ALA A 86 0.73 -3.99 35.25
CA ALA A 86 0.22 -5.05 36.10
C ALA A 86 0.30 -6.46 35.45
N LEU A 87 0.27 -6.52 34.11
CA LEU A 87 0.38 -7.78 33.35
C LEU A 87 1.82 -8.22 33.09
N ARG A 88 2.80 -7.31 33.09
CA ARG A 88 4.22 -7.63 32.85
C ARG A 88 4.74 -8.85 33.65
N PRO A 89 4.52 -8.98 34.97
CA PRO A 89 5.04 -10.13 35.71
C PRO A 89 4.45 -11.46 35.23
N THR A 90 3.18 -11.48 34.83
CA THR A 90 2.53 -12.70 34.32
C THR A 90 2.97 -13.08 32.92
N LEU A 91 3.40 -12.13 32.08
CA LEU A 91 3.85 -12.41 30.70
C LEU A 91 5.15 -13.22 30.64
N TYR A 92 5.99 -13.15 31.66
CA TYR A 92 7.26 -13.88 31.73
C TYR A 92 7.15 -15.24 32.44
N ALA A 93 5.95 -15.61 32.91
CA ALA A 93 5.71 -16.92 33.50
C ALA A 93 5.49 -17.99 32.40
N PRO A 94 5.83 -19.27 32.64
CA PRO A 94 5.52 -20.35 31.71
C PRO A 94 3.99 -20.44 31.50
N GLY A 95 3.54 -20.33 30.24
CA GLY A 95 2.11 -20.23 29.89
C GLY A 95 1.51 -18.83 30.08
N GLY A 96 2.34 -17.81 30.28
CA GLY A 96 1.98 -16.48 30.75
C GLY A 96 1.24 -15.55 29.79
N LEU A 97 0.97 -15.97 28.55
CA LEU A 97 0.27 -15.13 27.58
C LEU A 97 -1.25 -15.17 27.81
N PRO A 98 -1.90 -14.06 28.22
CA PRO A 98 -3.34 -14.03 28.42
C PRO A 98 -4.08 -14.32 27.11
N SER A 99 -5.29 -14.89 27.21
CA SER A 99 -6.12 -15.12 26.03
C SER A 99 -6.44 -13.79 25.31
N ALA A 100 -6.59 -13.86 23.99
CA ALA A 100 -6.93 -12.70 23.16
C ALA A 100 -8.23 -12.02 23.63
N GLU A 101 -9.19 -12.80 24.13
CA GLU A 101 -10.45 -12.28 24.69
C GLU A 101 -10.23 -11.43 25.93
N ARG A 102 -9.36 -11.89 26.85
CA ARG A 102 -9.01 -11.15 28.06
C ARG A 102 -8.32 -9.83 27.73
N LEU A 103 -7.39 -9.83 26.78
CA LEU A 103 -6.72 -8.61 26.31
C LEU A 103 -7.71 -7.63 25.66
N ARG A 104 -8.64 -8.12 24.83
CA ARG A 104 -9.69 -7.28 24.23
C ARG A 104 -10.65 -6.73 25.29
N ALA A 105 -11.01 -7.51 26.30
CA ALA A 105 -11.83 -7.04 27.42
C ALA A 105 -11.11 -5.94 28.22
N MET A 106 -9.80 -6.07 28.43
CA MET A 106 -8.98 -5.05 29.09
C MET A 106 -8.84 -3.77 28.27
N LEU A 107 -8.88 -3.83 26.93
CA LEU A 107 -8.96 -2.63 26.08
C LEU A 107 -10.35 -1.97 26.14
N ARG A 108 -11.43 -2.78 26.21
CA ARG A 108 -12.81 -2.27 26.24
C ARG A 108 -13.27 -1.74 27.60
N GLY A 109 -12.78 -2.30 28.71
CA GLY A 109 -13.29 -1.95 30.05
C GLY A 109 -13.06 -0.48 30.38
N LYS A 110 -14.09 0.33 30.62
CA LYS A 110 -13.93 1.78 30.88
C LYS A 110 -12.87 2.04 31.99
N PRO A 111 -11.96 3.03 31.86
CA PRO A 111 -11.06 3.37 32.95
C PRO A 111 -11.92 3.72 34.18
N ARG A 112 -11.68 3.04 35.30
CA ARG A 112 -12.27 3.47 36.58
C ARG A 112 -11.63 4.82 36.92
N PRO A 113 -12.44 5.86 37.21
CA PRO A 113 -11.95 7.18 37.57
C PRO A 113 -11.14 7.14 38.87
#